data_AF-A0A957NAT9-F1
#
_entry.id   AF-A0A957NAT9-F1
#
_cell.length_a   1.000
_cell.length_b   1.000
_cell.length_c   1.000
_cell.angle_alpha   90.00
_cell.angle_beta   90.00
_cell.angle_gamma   90.00
#
_symmetry.space_group_name_H-M   'P 1'
#
loop_
_entity.id
_entity.type
_entity.pdbx_description
1 polymer ?
#
loop_
_entity_poly.entity_id
_entity_poly.type
_entity_poly.pdbx_seq_one_letter_code
_entity_poly.pdbx_strand_id
1 'polypeptide(L)'
;MRVLTRADVASVLTIDDTIAAVEEGFRQLALGTVQMPQRAATPIPPHNGLHLSMPAYVGGDPVDGDPGTLTIKIVTVYPDNPAKH
;
A
#
# COMPACT_ATOMS: atom_id res chain seq x y z
N MET A 1 -5.14 18.09 -4.84
CA MET A 1 -5.45 16.64 -4.89
C MET A 1 -5.31 16.16 -6.32
N ARG A 2 -4.53 15.11 -6.58
CA ARG A 2 -4.42 14.45 -7.88
C ARG A 2 -5.11 13.09 -7.79
N VAL A 3 -5.81 12.67 -8.84
CA VAL A 3 -6.48 11.37 -8.92
C VAL A 3 -5.86 10.63 -10.11
N LEU A 4 -5.38 9.42 -9.86
CA LEU A 4 -4.78 8.56 -10.89
C LEU A 4 -5.68 7.35 -11.10
N THR A 5 -6.00 7.07 -12.35
CA THR A 5 -6.74 5.87 -12.75
C THR A 5 -5.80 4.66 -12.85
N ARG A 6 -6.37 3.48 -13.05
CA ARG A 6 -5.59 2.27 -13.38
C ARG A 6 -4.67 2.49 -14.59
N ALA A 7 -5.15 3.19 -15.62
CA ALA A 7 -4.38 3.44 -16.83
C ALA A 7 -3.20 4.39 -16.56
N ASP A 8 -3.40 5.41 -15.73
CA ASP A 8 -2.33 6.34 -15.34
C ASP A 8 -1.24 5.64 -14.50
N VAL A 9 -1.62 4.74 -13.60
CA VAL A 9 -0.65 3.95 -12.82
C VAL A 9 0.11 2.98 -13.72
N ALA A 10 -0.59 2.29 -14.63
CA ALA A 10 0.02 1.34 -15.55
C ALA A 10 0.99 2.00 -16.56
N SER A 11 0.82 3.29 -16.85
CA SER A 11 1.71 4.01 -17.77
C SER A 11 3.02 4.47 -17.15
N VAL A 12 3.14 4.47 -15.81
CA VAL A 12 4.32 4.98 -15.08
C VAL A 12 5.02 3.94 -14.21
N LEU A 13 4.37 2.82 -13.88
CA LEU A 13 4.92 1.82 -12.97
C LEU A 13 5.40 0.57 -13.72
N THR A 14 6.72 0.40 -13.84
CA THR A 14 7.33 -0.82 -14.39
C THR A 14 7.55 -1.88 -13.31
N ILE A 15 7.78 -3.14 -13.71
CA ILE A 15 8.07 -4.20 -12.74
C ILE A 15 9.44 -3.99 -12.07
N ASP A 16 10.43 -3.48 -12.79
CA ASP A 16 11.77 -3.20 -12.25
C ASP A 16 11.71 -2.10 -11.20
N ASP A 17 10.99 -1.00 -11.49
CA ASP A 17 10.76 0.07 -10.51
C ASP A 17 10.00 -0.44 -9.28
N THR A 18 9.03 -1.35 -9.49
CA THR A 18 8.26 -1.95 -8.41
C THR A 18 9.14 -2.81 -7.50
N ILE A 19 10.01 -3.64 -8.07
CA ILE A 19 10.94 -4.47 -7.30
C ILE A 19 11.87 -3.59 -6.47
N ALA A 20 12.50 -2.58 -7.10
CA ALA A 20 13.40 -1.65 -6.43
C ALA A 20 12.70 -0.90 -5.27
N ALA A 21 11.47 -0.41 -5.50
CA ALA A 21 10.71 0.30 -4.48
C ALA A 21 10.31 -0.61 -3.30
N VAL A 22 9.94 -1.87 -3.58
CA VAL A 22 9.58 -2.83 -2.52
C VAL A 22 10.81 -3.25 -1.71
N GLU A 23 11.94 -3.52 -2.37
CA GLU A 23 13.21 -3.81 -1.70
C GLU A 23 13.63 -2.68 -0.77
N GLU A 24 13.56 -1.44 -1.25
CA GLU A 24 13.84 -0.26 -0.44
C GLU A 24 12.88 -0.14 0.75
N GLY A 25 11.59 -0.40 0.56
CA GLY A 25 10.61 -0.41 1.65
C GLY A 25 10.94 -1.43 2.75
N PHE A 26 11.39 -2.62 2.38
CA PHE A 26 11.86 -3.63 3.35
C PHE A 26 13.18 -3.23 4.02
N ARG A 27 14.10 -2.59 3.29
CA ARG A 27 15.33 -2.04 3.88
C ARG A 27 15.02 -1.00 4.96
N GLN A 28 14.13 -0.06 4.67
CA GLN A 28 13.67 0.96 5.63
C GLN A 28 13.01 0.30 6.85
N LEU A 29 12.17 -0.72 6.63
CA LEU A 29 11.57 -1.48 7.72
C LEU A 29 12.64 -2.13 8.63
N ALA A 30 13.67 -2.74 8.04
CA ALA A 30 14.78 -3.36 8.78
C ALA A 30 15.63 -2.33 9.55
N LEU A 31 15.73 -1.10 9.04
CA LEU A 31 16.41 0.02 9.71
C LEU A 31 15.55 0.69 10.80
N GLY A 32 14.28 0.31 10.95
CA GLY A 32 13.39 0.89 11.95
C GLY A 32 12.84 2.27 11.56
N THR A 33 12.97 2.66 10.30
CA THR A 33 12.53 3.97 9.76
C THR A 33 11.12 3.91 9.16
N VAL A 34 10.28 3.01 9.68
CA VAL A 34 8.91 2.79 9.22
C VAL A 34 7.95 2.86 10.40
N GLN A 35 6.90 3.67 10.27
CA GLN A 35 5.74 3.66 11.17
C GLN A 35 4.60 2.93 10.45
N MET A 36 4.40 1.66 10.78
CA MET A 36 3.38 0.81 10.16
C MET A 36 2.66 0.00 11.25
N PRO A 37 1.47 0.44 11.71
CA PRO A 37 0.69 -0.34 12.67
C PRO A 37 0.16 -1.62 12.02
N GLN A 38 -0.30 -2.54 12.86
CA GLN A 38 -1.04 -3.72 12.39
C GLN A 38 -2.26 -3.26 11.56
N ARG A 39 -2.47 -3.91 10.42
CA ARG A 39 -3.63 -3.64 9.55
C ARG A 39 -4.95 -3.72 10.32
N ALA A 40 -5.87 -2.80 10.05
CA ALA A 40 -7.25 -2.90 10.50
C ALA A 40 -8.01 -3.86 9.58
N ALA A 41 -8.63 -4.89 10.15
CA ALA A 41 -9.38 -5.90 9.43
C ALA A 41 -10.83 -5.92 9.92
N THR A 42 -11.78 -5.71 9.00
CA THR A 42 -13.21 -5.69 9.29
C THR A 42 -13.89 -6.80 8.50
N PRO A 43 -14.21 -7.94 9.14
CA PRO A 43 -15.01 -8.99 8.50
C PRO A 43 -16.41 -8.49 8.16
N ILE A 44 -16.94 -8.92 7.03
CA ILE A 44 -18.29 -8.61 6.55
C ILE A 44 -19.03 -9.93 6.28
N PRO A 45 -19.43 -10.68 7.33
CA PRO A 45 -19.97 -12.03 7.18
C PRO A 45 -21.19 -12.16 6.25
N PRO A 46 -22.17 -11.22 6.27
CA PRO A 46 -23.34 -11.31 5.37
C PRO A 46 -23.00 -11.33 3.88
N HIS A 47 -21.79 -10.91 3.49
CA HIS A 47 -21.37 -10.82 2.10
C HIS A 47 -20.14 -11.67 1.79
N ASN A 48 -19.74 -12.59 2.68
CA ASN A 48 -18.49 -13.35 2.55
C ASN A 48 -17.28 -12.42 2.27
N GLY A 49 -17.24 -11.26 2.94
CA GLY A 49 -16.33 -10.17 2.61
C GLY A 49 -15.32 -9.85 3.71
N LEU A 50 -14.24 -9.20 3.31
CA LEU A 50 -13.22 -8.65 4.22
C LEU A 50 -12.77 -7.27 3.73
N HIS A 51 -12.88 -6.25 4.58
CA HIS A 51 -12.24 -4.95 4.37
C HIS A 51 -10.92 -4.87 5.12
N LEU A 52 -9.89 -4.29 4.49
CA LEU A 52 -8.57 -4.06 5.07
C LEU A 52 -8.15 -2.61 4.85
N SER A 53 -7.67 -1.99 5.92
CA SER A 53 -6.98 -0.70 5.91
C SER A 53 -5.53 -0.87 6.37
N MET A 54 -4.58 -0.43 5.53
CA MET A 54 -3.15 -0.66 5.71
C MET A 54 -2.38 0.68 5.59
N PRO A 55 -2.31 1.50 6.66
CA PRO A 55 -1.53 2.72 6.67
C PRO A 55 -0.03 2.43 6.91
N ALA A 56 0.84 3.24 6.30
CA ALA A 56 2.28 3.23 6.55
C ALA A 56 2.90 4.61 6.29
N TYR A 57 3.85 5.00 7.14
CA TYR A 57 4.82 6.05 6.85
C TYR A 57 6.20 5.41 6.71
N VAL A 58 6.89 5.67 5.60
CA VAL A 58 8.17 5.05 5.24
C VAL A 58 9.21 6.14 4.94
N GLY A 59 10.41 5.98 5.48
CA GLY A 59 11.53 6.88 5.24
C GLY A 59 11.38 8.21 5.97
N GLY A 60 11.89 9.27 5.36
CA GLY A 60 11.99 10.59 5.97
C GLY A 60 13.31 10.75 6.71
N ASP A 61 14.18 11.58 6.16
CA ASP A 61 15.46 11.93 6.76
C ASP A 61 15.62 13.46 6.81
N PRO A 62 15.65 14.06 8.01
CA PRO A 62 15.87 15.51 8.17
C PRO A 62 17.24 15.98 7.65
N VAL A 63 18.23 15.09 7.55
CA VAL A 63 19.60 15.39 7.09
C VAL A 63 19.66 15.45 5.57
N ASP A 64 19.00 14.52 4.88
CA ASP A 64 19.01 14.41 3.42
C ASP A 64 17.85 15.16 2.74
N GLY A 65 16.93 15.73 3.52
CA GLY A 65 15.78 16.49 3.02
C GLY A 65 14.69 15.62 2.39
N ASP A 66 14.72 14.30 2.60
CA ASP A 66 13.64 13.38 2.20
C ASP A 66 12.43 13.62 3.11
N PRO A 67 11.27 14.06 2.58
CA PRO A 67 10.06 14.26 3.36
C PRO A 67 9.40 12.94 3.82
N GLY A 68 9.85 11.79 3.31
CA GLY A 68 9.23 10.49 3.55
C GLY A 68 7.90 10.34 2.80
N THR A 69 7.32 9.15 2.90
CA THR A 69 6.08 8.79 2.20
C THR A 69 5.02 8.31 3.19
N LEU A 70 3.92 9.07 3.33
CA LEU A 70 2.73 8.67 4.09
C LEU A 70 1.63 8.15 3.14
N THR A 71 1.21 6.90 3.32
CA THR A 71 0.16 6.29 2.49
C THR A 71 -0.79 5.42 3.29
N ILE A 72 -1.96 5.16 2.71
CA ILE A 72 -2.88 4.11 3.17
C ILE A 72 -3.40 3.34 1.96
N LYS A 73 -3.36 2.01 2.04
CA LYS A 73 -4.07 1.13 1.10
C LYS A 73 -5.38 0.67 1.72
N ILE A 74 -6.47 0.92 1.01
CA ILE A 74 -7.79 0.35 1.30
C ILE A 74 -8.03 -0.76 0.29
N VAL A 75 -8.26 -1.99 0.76
CA VAL A 75 -8.51 -3.13 -0.11
C VAL A 75 -9.64 -3.98 0.46
N THR A 76 -10.46 -4.53 -0.44
CA THR A 76 -11.51 -5.49 -0.10
C THR A 76 -11.23 -6.82 -0.75
N VAL A 77 -11.61 -7.89 -0.06
CA VAL A 77 -11.52 -9.26 -0.57
C VAL A 77 -12.91 -9.89 -0.46
N TYR A 78 -13.44 -10.26 -1.62
CA TYR A 78 -14.72 -10.96 -1.77
C TYR A 78 -14.45 -12.19 -2.65
N PRO A 79 -14.27 -13.39 -2.05
CA PRO A 79 -13.86 -14.60 -2.78
C PRO A 79 -14.84 -14.98 -3.91
N ASP A 80 -16.11 -14.60 -3.78
CA ASP A 80 -17.14 -14.92 -4.76
C ASP A 80 -17.13 -13.99 -5.99
N ASN A 81 -16.33 -12.92 -6.00
CA ASN A 81 -16.33 -11.94 -7.10
C ASN A 81 -16.13 -12.59 -8.48
N PRO A 82 -15.12 -13.47 -8.71
CA PRO A 82 -14.89 -14.03 -10.04
C PRO A 82 -16.05 -14.85 -10.63
N ALA A 83 -16.96 -15.35 -9.78
CA ALA A 83 -18.13 -16.09 -10.22
C ALA A 83 -19.36 -15.18 -10.45
N LYS A 84 -19.34 -13.95 -9.92
CA LYS A 84 -20.46 -13.00 -9.93
C LYS A 84 -20.21 -11.79 -10.83
N HIS A 85 -18.95 -11.43 -11.09
CA HIS A 85 -18.48 -10.20 -11.76
C HIS A 85 -17.19 -10.44 -12.54
#